data_AF-A0A9W4UY27-F1
#
_entry.id   AF-A0A9W4UY27-F1
#
_cell.length_a   1.000
_cell.length_b   1.000
_cell.length_c   1.000
_cell.angle_alpha   90.00
_cell.angle_beta   90.00
_cell.angle_gamma   90.00
#
_symmetry.space_group_name_H-M   'P 1'
#
loop_
_entity.id
_entity.type
_entity.pdbx_description
1 polymer ?
#
loop_
_entity_poly.entity_id
_entity_poly.type
_entity_poly.pdbx_seq_one_letter_code
_entity_poly.pdbx_strand_id
1 'polypeptide(L)' 'MIITCRGSRRGGVAEPCGFVHDGAWGDPELSEHEAHHWREDAGRDGGSFWLGFHAPQRMGGRDGKI' A
#
# COMPACT_ATOMS: atom_id res chain seq x y z
N MET A 1 -11.24 9.33 -1.27
CA MET A 1 -10.57 8.51 -2.32
C MET A 1 -10.17 7.24 -1.63
N ILE A 2 -10.47 6.08 -2.20
CA ILE A 2 -10.10 4.82 -1.56
C ILE A 2 -8.61 4.56 -1.81
N ILE A 3 -7.85 4.50 -0.73
CA ILE A 3 -6.43 4.17 -0.68
C ILE A 3 -6.31 2.85 0.07
N THR A 4 -5.71 1.85 -0.57
CA THR A 4 -5.53 0.50 -0.01
C THR A 4 -4.05 0.22 0.21
N CYS A 5 -3.67 -0.40 1.33
CA CYS A 5 -2.31 -0.88 1.51
C CYS A 5 -2.11 -2.17 0.70
N ARG A 6 -1.05 -2.25 -0.10
CA ARG A 6 -0.73 -3.48 -0.84
C ARG A 6 -0.09 -4.57 0.04
N GLY A 7 0.22 -4.24 1.29
CA GLY A 7 0.89 -5.11 2.24
C GLY A 7 2.41 -5.13 2.06
N SER A 8 3.05 -6.23 2.42
CA SER A 8 4.50 -6.39 2.35
C SER A 8 4.88 -7.63 1.53
N ARG A 9 6.12 -7.70 1.09
CA ARG A 9 6.67 -8.88 0.43
C ARG A 9 7.78 -9.44 1.30
N ARG A 10 7.73 -10.73 1.61
CA ARG A 10 8.73 -11.45 2.39
C ARG A 10 9.20 -12.68 1.65
N GLY A 11 10.52 -12.79 1.41
CA GLY A 11 11.09 -13.98 0.76
C GLY A 11 10.47 -14.32 -0.60
N GLY A 12 9.99 -13.31 -1.34
CA GLY A 12 9.29 -13.48 -2.63
C GLY A 12 7.77 -13.69 -2.52
N VAL A 13 7.23 -13.94 -1.33
CA VAL A 13 5.79 -14.07 -1.07
C VAL A 13 5.20 -12.71 -0.75
N ALA A 14 4.08 -12.34 -1.37
CA ALA A 14 3.35 -11.12 -1.04
C ALA A 14 2.33 -11.41 0.07
N GLU A 15 2.47 -10.73 1.19
CA GLU A 15 1.57 -10.75 2.34
C GLU A 15 0.61 -9.56 2.23
N PRO A 16 -0.69 -9.80 1.92
CA PRO A 16 -1.65 -8.73 1.77
C PRO A 16 -1.95 -8.05 3.11
N CYS A 17 -2.16 -6.73 3.09
CA CYS A 17 -2.60 -5.96 4.25
C CYS A 17 -4.05 -5.54 4.07
N GLY A 18 -4.88 -5.75 5.10
CA GLY A 18 -6.31 -5.41 5.09
C GLY A 18 -6.61 -3.93 5.29
N PHE A 19 -5.59 -3.07 5.33
CA PHE A 19 -5.77 -1.64 5.57
C PHE A 19 -6.39 -0.94 4.36
N VAL A 20 -7.51 -0.28 4.61
CA VAL A 20 -8.25 0.53 3.64
C VAL A 20 -8.56 1.87 4.29
N HIS A 21 -8.21 2.93 3.58
CA HIS A 21 -8.43 4.31 3.99
C HIS A 21 -9.31 5.03 2.97
N ASP A 22 -10.38 5.68 3.40
CA ASP A 22 -11.15 6.60 2.55
C ASP A 22 -10.80 8.03 2.91
N GLY A 23 -9.95 8.65 2.07
CA GLY A 23 -9.44 9.98 2.36
C GLY A 23 -8.60 10.54 1.22
N ALA A 24 -7.53 11.24 1.56
CA ALA A 24 -6.59 11.85 0.63
C ALA A 24 -5.14 11.43 0.93
N TRP A 25 -4.28 11.54 -0.08
CA TRP A 25 -2.84 11.43 0.14
C TRP A 25 -2.36 12.56 1.05
N GLY A 26 -1.69 12.20 2.14
CA GLY A 26 -1.24 13.14 3.18
C GLY A 26 -2.04 13.08 4.48
N ASP A 27 -3.10 12.25 4.53
CA ASP A 27 -3.78 12.00 5.80
C ASP A 27 -2.83 11.33 6.81
N PRO A 28 -2.87 11.74 8.09
CA PRO A 28 -1.95 11.25 9.12
C PRO A 28 -2.05 9.74 9.33
N GLU A 29 -3.24 9.16 9.12
CA GLU A 29 -3.48 7.71 9.21
C GLU A 29 -2.63 6.92 8.21
N LEU A 30 -2.36 7.47 7.02
CA LEU A 30 -1.48 6.83 6.03
C LEU A 30 -0.02 6.84 6.50
N SER A 31 0.45 7.95 7.06
CA SER A 31 1.81 8.07 7.60
C SER A 31 2.02 7.19 8.82
N GLU A 32 1.03 7.09 9.70
CA GLU A 32 1.08 6.17 10.84
C GLU A 32 1.15 4.71 10.40
N HIS A 33 0.34 4.34 9.40
CA HIS A 33 0.33 2.99 8.86
C HIS A 33 1.62 2.64 8.09
N GLU A 34 2.20 3.59 7.35
CA GLU A 34 3.53 3.44 6.75
C GLU A 34 4.60 3.18 7.82
N ALA A 35 4.60 3.96 8.91
CA ALA A 35 5.55 3.80 10.01
C ALA A 35 5.41 2.43 10.71
N HIS A 36 4.18 1.89 10.80
CA HIS A 36 3.96 0.53 11.29
C HIS A 36 4.70 -0.51 10.43
N HIS A 37 4.58 -0.40 9.10
CA HIS A 37 5.29 -1.30 8.20
C HIS A 37 6.82 -1.18 8.31
N TRP A 38 7.36 0.04 8.39
CA TRP A 38 8.80 0.25 8.60
C TRP A 38 9.32 -0.39 9.89
N ARG A 39 8.54 -0.33 10.98
CA ARG A 39 8.90 -0.96 12.26
C ARG A 39 8.87 -2.48 12.20
N GLU A 40 7.85 -3.03 11.54
CA GLU A 40 7.74 -4.47 11.32
C GLU A 40 8.86 -5.01 10.41
N ASP A 41 9.28 -4.21 9.43
CA ASP A 41 10.37 -4.53 8.51
C ASP A 41 11.74 -4.52 9.22
N ALA A 42 12.00 -3.46 9.99
CA ALA A 42 13.25 -3.31 10.75
C ALA A 42 13.43 -4.38 11.85
N GLY A 43 12.35 -4.96 12.36
CA GLY A 43 12.38 -5.99 13.39
C GLY A 43 12.53 -7.43 12.87
N ARG A 44 12.41 -7.67 11.56
CA ARG A 44 12.38 -9.02 10.98
C ARG A 44 13.60 -9.27 10.08
N ASP A 45 14.56 -10.00 10.62
CA ASP A 45 15.66 -10.64 9.89
C ASP A 45 15.08 -11.52 8.76
N GLY A 46 15.14 -11.04 7.51
CA GLY A 46 14.61 -11.80 6.37
C GLY A 46 14.07 -11.04 5.15
N GLY A 47 14.39 -9.76 4.97
CA GLY A 47 14.10 -9.05 3.71
C GLY A 47 12.61 -8.92 3.42
N SER A 48 11.83 -8.54 4.45
CA SER A 48 10.50 -7.99 4.17
C SER A 48 10.65 -6.66 3.44
N PHE A 49 9.69 -6.29 2.60
CA PHE A 49 9.66 -5.00 1.93
C PHE A 49 8.22 -4.54 1.78
N TRP A 50 7.89 -3.36 2.28
CA TRP A 50 6.56 -2.80 2.14
C TRP A 50 6.25 -2.45 0.67
N LEU A 51 5.08 -2.87 0.20
CA LEU A 51 4.64 -2.68 -1.19
C LEU A 51 3.98 -1.31 -1.42
N GLY A 52 3.82 -0.49 -0.39
CA GLY A 52 3.23 0.84 -0.53
C GLY A 52 1.70 0.83 -0.61
N PHE A 53 1.15 2.04 -0.65
CA PHE A 53 -0.27 2.27 -0.89
C PHE A 53 -0.62 2.24 -2.38
N HIS A 54 -1.88 1.91 -2.66
CA HIS A 54 -2.48 1.94 -3.99
C HIS A 54 -3.87 2.54 -3.88
N ALA A 55 -4.12 3.60 -4.65
CA ALA A 55 -5.48 4.09 -4.87
C ALA A 55 -5.88 3.68 -6.29
N PRO A 56 -6.93 2.85 -6.49
CA PRO A 56 -7.45 2.65 -7.83
C PRO A 56 -7.93 4.01 -8.33
N GLN A 57 -7.16 4.60 -9.24
CA GLN A 57 -7.64 5.73 -10.02
C GLN A 57 -8.95 5.29 -10.64
N ARG A 58 -10.03 6.03 -10.38
CA ARG A 58 -11.30 5.85 -11.06
C ARG A 58 -10.94 5.93 -12.55
N MET A 59 -10.91 4.78 -13.22
CA MET A 59 -10.62 4.67 -14.64
C MET A 59 -11.64 5.56 -15.36
N GLY A 60 -11.27 6.81 -15.60
CA GLY A 60 -11.89 7.64 -16.62
C GLY A 60 -11.50 6.99 -17.92
N GLY A 61 -12.48 6.40 -18.61
CA GLY A 61 -12.27 5.83 -19.93
C GLY A 61 -11.54 6.83 -20.83
N ARG A 62 -10.46 6.36 -21.45
CA ARG A 62 -10.01 6.84 -22.76
C ARG A 62 -9.87 5.58 -23.59
N ASP A 63 -10.98 5.20 -24.23
CA ASP A 63 -11.32 5.59 -25.61
C ASP A 63 -10.36 4.92 -26.59
N GLY A 64 -10.92 4.03 -27.40
CA GLY A 64 -10.17 3.19 -28.31
C GLY A 64 -9.37 4.00 -29.30
N LYS A 65 -8.18 3.51 -29.64
CA LYS A 65 -7.62 3.78 -30.96
C LYS A 65 -6.86 2.56 -31.45
N ILE A 66 -7.50 1.96 -32.46
CA ILE A 66 -7.05 1.09 -33.56
C ILE A 66 -5.62 0.55 -33.54
#